data_AF-A0AAU7BPE9-F1
#
_entry.id   AF-A0AAU7BPE9-F1
#
_cell.length_a   1.000
_cell.length_b   1.000
_cell.length_c   1.000
_cell.angle_alpha   90.00
_cell.angle_beta   90.00
_cell.angle_gamma   90.00
#
_symmetry.space_group_name_H-M   'P 1'
#
loop_
_entity.id
_entity.type
_entity.pdbx_description
1 polymer ?
#
loop_
_entity_poly.entity_id
_entity_poly.type
_entity_poly.pdbx_seq_one_letter_code
_entity_poly.pdbx_strand_id
1 'polypeptide(L)'
;MSIMRFFGNKNLLFSFFFCHVFVVNSQEITKEHFKQILANSYIIINYLEKKDIDNAELYLKLSPSDAKKLKISLSNGFNIESARPLPYFLLTDTPNKFNMVITGFDILDKVDNEEYPRGDYYFVIRSEVVIDVENQVINFIKSDVITSDDEINKWWLSRYKTYVDKTLLVRDKYGFVPPPPPLPPKNLK
;
A
#
# COMPACT_ATOMS: atom_id res chain seq x y z
N MET A 1 -46.44 6.52 68.04
CA MET A 1 -45.85 7.81 67.62
C MET A 1 -44.41 7.56 67.22
N SER A 2 -44.05 7.94 66.00
CA SER A 2 -42.96 7.40 65.18
C SER A 2 -41.53 7.58 65.70
N ILE A 3 -40.75 6.53 65.45
CA ILE A 3 -39.28 6.47 65.46
C ILE A 3 -38.77 7.13 64.17
N MET A 4 -37.90 8.14 64.28
CA MET A 4 -37.17 8.72 63.15
C MET A 4 -35.81 8.00 63.04
N ARG A 5 -35.62 7.22 61.97
CA ARG A 5 -34.32 6.66 61.57
C ARG A 5 -33.73 7.53 60.45
N PHE A 6 -32.54 8.06 60.69
CA PHE A 6 -31.66 8.58 59.65
C PHE A 6 -31.09 7.39 58.85
N PHE A 7 -31.30 7.37 57.53
CA PHE A 7 -30.51 6.55 56.62
C PHE A 7 -29.72 7.45 55.68
N GLY A 8 -28.40 7.32 55.76
CA GLY A 8 -27.43 7.99 54.89
C GLY A 8 -27.49 7.44 53.46
N ASN A 9 -27.59 8.38 52.52
CA ASN A 9 -27.63 8.14 51.09
C ASN A 9 -26.20 7.87 50.58
N LYS A 10 -25.90 6.62 50.21
CA LYS A 10 -24.64 6.27 49.54
C LYS A 10 -24.86 6.35 48.03
N ASN A 11 -24.40 7.44 47.44
CA ASN A 11 -24.23 7.59 45.99
C ASN A 11 -23.25 6.54 45.48
N LEU A 12 -23.77 5.50 44.82
CA LEU A 12 -22.98 4.53 44.09
C LEU A 12 -22.78 5.07 42.66
N LEU A 13 -21.66 5.78 42.44
CA LEU A 13 -21.19 6.15 41.11
C LEU A 13 -20.71 4.89 40.40
N PHE A 14 -21.59 4.29 39.59
CA PHE A 14 -21.21 3.26 38.62
C PHE A 14 -20.39 3.91 37.50
N SER A 15 -19.07 3.83 37.61
CA SER A 15 -18.16 4.18 36.51
C SER A 15 -18.27 3.09 35.45
N PHE A 16 -18.97 3.40 34.35
CA PHE A 16 -18.91 2.61 33.13
C PHE A 16 -17.51 2.75 32.54
N PHE A 17 -16.63 1.77 32.81
CA PHE A 17 -15.44 1.54 32.00
C PHE A 17 -15.92 1.05 30.63
N PHE A 18 -16.15 2.00 29.71
CA PHE A 18 -16.24 1.72 28.29
C PHE A 18 -14.86 1.25 27.83
N CYS A 19 -14.65 -0.05 27.87
CA CYS A 19 -13.51 -0.71 27.25
C CYS A 19 -13.65 -0.49 25.74
N HIS A 20 -13.04 0.59 25.24
CA HIS A 20 -12.93 0.86 23.82
C HIS A 20 -11.97 -0.17 23.22
N VAL A 21 -12.52 -1.30 22.77
CA VAL A 21 -11.83 -2.21 21.85
C VAL A 21 -11.79 -1.53 20.48
N PHE A 22 -10.86 -0.59 20.30
CA PHE A 22 -10.34 -0.19 19.00
C PHE A 22 -9.36 -1.29 18.57
N VAL A 23 -9.40 -1.96 17.41
CA VAL A 23 -10.02 -1.72 16.12
C VAL A 23 -10.33 -3.11 15.51
N VAL A 24 -11.60 -3.42 15.25
CA VAL A 24 -11.94 -4.49 14.30
C VAL A 24 -11.54 -3.96 12.93
N ASN A 25 -10.42 -4.43 12.43
CA ASN A 25 -9.89 -4.10 11.11
C ASN A 25 -10.95 -4.46 10.07
N SER A 26 -11.67 -3.44 9.56
CA SER A 26 -12.95 -3.49 8.83
C SER A 26 -12.92 -4.22 7.48
N GLN A 27 -11.81 -4.90 7.18
CA GLN A 27 -11.68 -5.74 5.99
C GLN A 27 -12.39 -7.08 6.24
N GLU A 28 -13.49 -7.28 5.53
CA GLU A 28 -14.24 -8.56 5.44
C GLU A 28 -13.61 -9.52 4.41
N ILE A 29 -12.49 -9.10 3.82
CA ILE A 29 -11.68 -9.85 2.86
C ILE A 29 -11.06 -11.09 3.54
N THR A 30 -11.19 -12.25 2.87
CA THR A 30 -10.55 -13.50 3.29
C THR A 30 -9.15 -13.63 2.69
N LYS A 31 -8.36 -14.61 3.15
CA LYS A 31 -7.08 -14.94 2.51
C LYS A 31 -7.22 -15.28 1.03
N GLU A 32 -8.34 -15.92 0.65
CA GLU A 32 -8.58 -16.31 -0.74
C GLU A 32 -8.87 -15.09 -1.62
N HIS A 33 -9.69 -14.17 -1.14
CA HIS A 33 -9.91 -12.87 -1.80
C HIS A 33 -8.60 -12.10 -1.98
N PHE A 34 -7.73 -12.11 -0.97
CA PHE A 34 -6.42 -11.47 -1.10
C PHE A 34 -5.52 -12.16 -2.15
N LYS A 35 -5.54 -13.49 -2.24
CA LYS A 35 -4.81 -14.20 -3.30
C LYS A 35 -5.29 -13.81 -4.69
N GLN A 36 -6.60 -13.60 -4.88
CA GLN A 36 -7.15 -13.12 -6.14
C GLN A 36 -6.64 -11.70 -6.48
N ILE A 37 -6.58 -10.80 -5.49
CA ILE A 37 -5.99 -9.46 -5.64
C ILE A 37 -4.52 -9.56 -6.05
N LEU A 38 -3.76 -10.42 -5.37
CA LEU A 38 -2.35 -10.64 -5.66
C LEU A 38 -2.17 -11.18 -7.09
N ALA A 39 -2.97 -12.16 -7.51
CA ALA A 39 -2.94 -12.68 -8.88
C ALA A 39 -3.22 -11.59 -9.92
N ASN A 40 -4.20 -10.72 -9.68
CA ASN A 40 -4.49 -9.58 -10.57
C ASN A 40 -3.34 -8.57 -10.60
N SER A 41 -2.66 -8.33 -9.48
CA SER A 41 -1.46 -7.48 -9.49
C SER A 41 -0.31 -8.08 -10.29
N TYR A 42 -0.16 -9.42 -10.29
CA TYR A 42 0.84 -10.09 -11.13
C TYR A 42 0.54 -9.99 -12.62
N ILE A 43 -0.73 -9.92 -13.01
CA ILE A 43 -1.10 -9.62 -14.41
C ILE A 43 -0.57 -8.25 -14.82
N ILE A 44 -0.75 -7.23 -13.95
CA ILE A 44 -0.23 -5.87 -14.18
C ILE A 44 1.29 -5.88 -14.29
N ILE A 45 1.99 -6.55 -13.36
CA ILE A 45 3.46 -6.69 -13.40
C ILE A 45 3.90 -7.28 -14.73
N ASN A 46 3.27 -8.37 -15.18
CA ASN A 46 3.59 -8.99 -16.45
C ASN A 46 3.37 -8.03 -17.65
N TYR A 47 2.38 -7.13 -17.61
CA TYR A 47 2.25 -6.09 -18.63
C TYR A 47 3.39 -5.07 -18.57
N LEU A 48 3.77 -4.61 -17.37
CA LEU A 48 4.90 -3.69 -17.19
C LEU A 48 6.22 -4.30 -17.68
N GLU A 49 6.45 -5.56 -17.33
CA GLU A 49 7.60 -6.37 -17.74
C GLU A 49 7.68 -6.54 -19.26
N LYS A 50 6.53 -6.80 -19.92
CA LYS A 50 6.42 -6.88 -21.38
C LYS A 50 6.36 -5.52 -22.08
N LYS A 51 6.40 -4.42 -21.32
CA LYS A 51 6.19 -3.05 -21.79
C LYS A 51 4.87 -2.87 -22.56
N ASP A 52 3.86 -3.67 -22.21
CA ASP A 52 2.50 -3.63 -22.77
C ASP A 52 1.70 -2.53 -22.06
N ILE A 53 1.96 -1.29 -22.48
CA ILE A 53 1.41 -0.09 -21.85
C ILE A 53 -0.11 -0.04 -21.99
N ASP A 54 -0.67 -0.45 -23.12
CA ASP A 54 -2.10 -0.34 -23.40
C ASP A 54 -2.90 -1.22 -22.42
N ASN A 55 -2.44 -2.45 -22.17
CA ASN A 55 -3.07 -3.31 -21.16
C ASN A 55 -2.81 -2.83 -19.74
N ALA A 56 -1.60 -2.32 -19.43
CA ALA A 56 -1.32 -1.74 -18.12
C ALA A 56 -2.22 -0.53 -17.81
N GLU A 57 -2.39 0.37 -18.78
CA GLU A 57 -3.29 1.53 -18.71
C GLU A 57 -4.74 1.10 -18.44
N LEU A 58 -5.22 0.10 -19.20
CA LEU A 58 -6.58 -0.42 -19.05
C LEU A 58 -6.83 -1.01 -17.65
N TYR A 59 -5.92 -1.87 -17.17
CA TYR A 59 -6.09 -2.54 -15.87
C TYR A 59 -5.97 -1.55 -14.70
N LEU A 60 -5.01 -0.63 -14.76
CA LEU A 60 -4.81 0.38 -13.73
C LEU A 60 -5.83 1.52 -13.84
N LYS A 61 -6.57 1.64 -14.94
CA LYS A 61 -7.46 2.77 -15.23
C LYS A 61 -6.72 4.11 -15.12
N LEU A 62 -5.53 4.19 -15.74
CA LEU A 62 -4.68 5.38 -15.68
C LEU A 62 -5.35 6.56 -16.38
N SER A 63 -5.07 7.77 -15.89
CA SER A 63 -5.37 8.99 -16.65
C SER A 63 -4.48 9.05 -17.91
N PRO A 64 -4.88 9.76 -18.98
CA PRO A 64 -4.02 9.93 -20.15
C PRO A 64 -2.66 10.55 -19.83
N SER A 65 -2.59 11.39 -18.79
CA SER A 65 -1.33 11.98 -18.31
C SER A 65 -0.43 10.91 -17.69
N ASP A 66 -0.97 10.08 -16.81
CA ASP A 66 -0.20 9.04 -16.11
C ASP A 66 0.19 7.89 -17.04
N ALA A 67 -0.68 7.52 -17.98
CA ALA A 67 -0.35 6.56 -19.05
C ALA A 67 0.83 7.07 -19.89
N LYS A 68 0.84 8.36 -20.25
CA LYS A 68 1.97 8.99 -20.96
C LYS A 68 3.26 8.97 -20.13
N LYS A 69 3.20 9.29 -18.83
CA LYS A 69 4.37 9.21 -17.93
C LYS A 69 4.94 7.79 -17.89
N LEU A 70 4.06 6.79 -17.69
CA LEU A 70 4.46 5.38 -17.65
C LEU A 70 5.09 4.94 -18.98
N LYS A 71 4.48 5.32 -20.11
CA LYS A 71 5.04 5.05 -21.44
C LYS A 71 6.44 5.59 -21.61
N ILE A 72 6.68 6.84 -21.19
CA ILE A 72 8.00 7.47 -21.24
C ILE A 72 8.98 6.69 -20.37
N SER A 73 8.64 6.38 -19.12
CA SER A 73 9.52 5.63 -18.21
C SER A 73 9.86 4.23 -18.74
N LEU A 74 8.89 3.49 -19.29
CA LEU A 74 9.12 2.15 -19.82
C LEU A 74 9.93 2.15 -21.13
N SER A 75 9.82 3.22 -21.92
CA SER A 75 10.58 3.38 -23.18
C SER A 75 12.01 3.88 -22.93
N ASN A 76 12.22 4.75 -21.94
CA ASN A 76 13.48 5.44 -21.69
C ASN A 76 14.45 4.68 -20.76
N GLY A 77 14.53 3.36 -20.91
CA GLY A 77 15.58 2.58 -20.26
C GLY A 77 15.16 1.74 -19.07
N PHE A 78 13.86 1.57 -18.78
CA PHE A 78 13.43 0.50 -17.88
C PHE A 78 13.96 -0.84 -18.39
N ASN A 79 14.86 -1.45 -17.62
CA ASN A 79 15.45 -2.73 -17.91
C ASN A 79 14.91 -3.79 -16.96
N ILE A 80 14.11 -4.72 -17.49
CA ILE A 80 13.52 -5.81 -16.70
C ILE A 80 14.56 -6.75 -16.07
N GLU A 81 15.75 -6.84 -16.66
CA GLU A 81 16.81 -7.70 -16.14
C GLU A 81 17.38 -7.19 -14.82
N SER A 82 17.39 -5.87 -14.62
CA SER A 82 17.94 -5.19 -13.44
C SER A 82 16.87 -4.59 -12.51
N ALA A 83 15.70 -4.22 -13.04
CA ALA A 83 14.58 -3.65 -12.30
C ALA A 83 13.34 -4.55 -12.37
N ARG A 84 13.02 -5.22 -11.26
CA ARG A 84 11.79 -6.02 -11.15
C ARG A 84 10.68 -5.24 -10.46
N PRO A 85 9.50 -5.04 -11.10
CA PRO A 85 8.38 -4.40 -10.45
C PRO A 85 7.78 -5.32 -9.39
N LEU A 86 7.83 -4.91 -8.12
CA LEU A 86 7.28 -5.68 -7.01
C LEU A 86 6.15 -4.90 -6.31
N PRO A 87 4.95 -5.48 -6.20
CA PRO A 87 3.85 -4.84 -5.52
C PRO A 87 3.99 -5.03 -4.01
N TYR A 88 3.61 -4.01 -3.27
CA TYR A 88 3.26 -4.17 -1.86
C TYR A 88 1.90 -3.53 -1.59
N PHE A 89 1.24 -4.03 -0.55
CA PHE A 89 -0.11 -3.63 -0.20
C PHE A 89 -0.12 -3.07 1.21
N LEU A 90 -0.88 -2.01 1.42
CA LEU A 90 -1.22 -1.50 2.75
C LEU A 90 -2.73 -1.52 2.94
N LEU A 91 -3.15 -1.75 4.19
CA LEU A 91 -4.55 -1.62 4.56
C LEU A 91 -5.02 -0.17 4.44
N THR A 92 -6.29 0.00 4.12
CA THR A 92 -6.99 1.29 4.26
C THR A 92 -8.02 1.18 5.37
N ASP A 93 -8.51 2.34 5.84
CA ASP A 93 -9.60 2.39 6.81
C ASP A 93 -10.96 2.06 6.17
N THR A 94 -11.03 2.02 4.83
CA THR A 94 -12.22 1.63 4.08
C THR A 94 -12.29 0.10 3.97
N PRO A 95 -13.44 -0.53 4.30
CA PRO A 95 -13.66 -1.95 4.05
C PRO A 95 -13.36 -2.35 2.62
N ASN A 96 -12.87 -3.57 2.47
CA ASN A 96 -12.62 -4.22 1.20
C ASN A 96 -11.70 -3.44 0.24
N LYS A 97 -10.77 -2.66 0.79
CA LYS A 97 -9.89 -1.77 0.04
C LYS A 97 -8.45 -1.78 0.56
N PHE A 98 -7.52 -1.83 -0.39
CA PHE A 98 -6.08 -1.70 -0.16
C PHE A 98 -5.47 -0.53 -0.92
N ASN A 99 -4.36 -0.01 -0.41
CA ASN A 99 -3.43 0.77 -1.22
C ASN A 99 -2.36 -0.17 -1.78
N MET A 100 -2.29 -0.33 -3.08
CA MET A 100 -1.23 -1.04 -3.78
C MET A 100 -0.18 -0.03 -4.27
N VAL A 101 1.09 -0.41 -4.17
CA VAL A 101 2.20 0.35 -4.74
C VAL A 101 3.10 -0.61 -5.49
N ILE A 102 3.49 -0.24 -6.72
CA ILE A 102 4.45 -0.97 -7.54
C ILE A 102 5.60 -0.01 -7.85
N THR A 103 6.83 -0.43 -7.57
CA THR A 103 8.03 0.36 -7.84
C THR A 103 8.87 -0.32 -8.90
N GLY A 104 9.36 0.42 -9.89
CA GLY A 104 10.38 -0.04 -10.82
C GLY A 104 11.65 0.78 -10.65
N PHE A 105 12.73 0.15 -10.20
CA PHE A 105 14.03 0.80 -9.99
C PHE A 105 15.18 -0.18 -10.19
N ASP A 106 16.33 0.35 -10.63
CA ASP A 106 17.59 -0.37 -10.58
C ASP A 106 18.24 -0.21 -9.20
N ILE A 107 18.85 -1.29 -8.71
CA ILE A 107 19.69 -1.24 -7.50
C ILE A 107 21.04 -0.65 -7.90
N LEU A 108 21.41 0.47 -7.28
CA LEU A 108 22.72 1.10 -7.44
C LEU A 108 23.69 0.59 -6.38
N ASP A 109 24.98 0.75 -6.67
CA ASP A 109 26.02 0.57 -5.68
C ASP A 109 25.81 1.50 -4.48
N LYS A 110 26.29 1.05 -3.32
CA LYS A 110 26.28 1.88 -2.10
C LYS A 110 27.18 3.09 -2.30
N VAL A 111 26.75 4.24 -1.83
CA VAL A 111 27.62 5.42 -1.71
C VAL A 111 28.54 5.20 -0.51
N ASP A 112 29.77 5.72 -0.58
CA ASP A 112 30.72 5.69 0.54
C ASP A 112 30.06 6.23 1.83
N ASN A 113 30.17 5.46 2.90
CA ASN A 113 29.56 5.71 4.22
C ASN A 113 28.04 5.41 4.33
N GLU A 114 27.43 4.73 3.36
CA GLU A 114 26.05 4.22 3.48
C GLU A 114 26.00 2.74 3.84
N GLU A 115 25.08 2.37 4.73
CA GLU A 115 24.87 0.96 5.12
C GLU A 115 24.08 0.16 4.07
N TYR A 116 23.38 0.84 3.16
CA TYR A 116 22.41 0.27 2.22
C TYR A 116 22.61 0.82 0.79
N PRO A 117 22.25 0.07 -0.25
CA PRO A 117 22.26 0.56 -1.62
C PRO A 117 21.14 1.58 -1.86
N ARG A 118 21.30 2.38 -2.91
CA ARG A 118 20.27 3.31 -3.40
C ARG A 118 19.52 2.72 -4.60
N GLY A 119 18.36 3.29 -4.92
CA GLY A 119 17.56 2.92 -6.08
C GLY A 119 17.56 4.03 -7.14
N ASP A 120 17.80 3.68 -8.41
CA ASP A 120 17.50 4.53 -9.55
C ASP A 120 16.08 4.25 -10.06
N TYR A 121 15.13 5.11 -9.71
CA TYR A 121 13.71 4.86 -9.95
C TYR A 121 13.30 5.27 -11.37
N TYR A 122 12.63 4.36 -12.07
CA TYR A 122 11.93 4.64 -13.32
C TYR A 122 10.52 5.14 -13.07
N PHE A 123 9.84 4.53 -12.11
CA PHE A 123 8.47 4.87 -11.76
C PHE A 123 8.06 4.36 -10.36
N VAL A 124 7.05 5.01 -9.81
CA VAL A 124 6.21 4.51 -8.72
C VAL A 124 4.76 4.58 -9.18
N ILE A 125 4.09 3.43 -9.21
CA ILE A 125 2.65 3.34 -9.49
C ILE A 125 1.95 3.16 -8.15
N ARG A 126 0.93 3.98 -7.90
CA ARG A 126 0.05 3.83 -6.73
C ARG A 126 -1.36 3.59 -7.22
N SER A 127 -2.11 2.76 -6.51
CA SER A 127 -3.49 2.45 -6.84
C SER A 127 -4.29 2.08 -5.60
N GLU A 128 -5.54 2.51 -5.52
CA GLU A 128 -6.51 1.94 -4.59
C GLU A 128 -7.09 0.67 -5.24
N VAL A 129 -6.97 -0.47 -4.56
CA VAL A 129 -7.56 -1.73 -5.01
C VAL A 129 -8.81 -2.00 -4.19
N VAL A 130 -9.95 -2.14 -4.86
CA VAL A 130 -11.24 -2.46 -4.25
C VAL A 130 -11.67 -3.83 -4.74
N ILE A 131 -12.14 -4.68 -3.83
CA ILE A 131 -12.80 -5.92 -4.17
C ILE A 131 -14.28 -5.85 -3.80
N ASP A 132 -15.13 -6.17 -4.77
CA ASP A 132 -16.51 -6.56 -4.51
C ASP A 132 -16.50 -8.03 -4.06
N VAL A 133 -16.73 -8.25 -2.76
CA VAL A 133 -16.65 -9.59 -2.15
C VAL A 133 -17.77 -10.51 -2.64
N GLU A 134 -18.96 -9.97 -2.89
CA GLU A 134 -20.13 -10.75 -3.31
C GLU A 134 -19.94 -11.26 -4.74
N ASN A 135 -19.44 -10.38 -5.62
CA ASN A 135 -19.27 -10.69 -7.04
C ASN A 135 -17.85 -11.15 -7.41
N GLN A 136 -16.91 -11.16 -6.46
CA GLN A 136 -15.48 -11.45 -6.66
C GLN A 136 -14.82 -10.59 -7.75
N VAL A 137 -15.27 -9.34 -7.89
CA VAL A 137 -14.73 -8.42 -8.90
C VAL A 137 -13.68 -7.52 -8.28
N ILE A 138 -12.48 -7.52 -8.85
CA ILE A 138 -11.36 -6.68 -8.40
C ILE A 138 -11.24 -5.46 -9.31
N ASN A 139 -11.20 -4.28 -8.71
CA ASN A 139 -11.08 -3.01 -9.39
C ASN A 139 -9.88 -2.22 -8.88
N PHE A 140 -9.01 -1.80 -9.78
CA PHE A 140 -8.02 -0.77 -9.53
C PHE A 140 -8.67 0.58 -9.79
N ILE A 141 -8.61 1.47 -8.81
CA ILE A 141 -9.20 2.81 -8.87
C ILE A 141 -8.17 3.85 -8.43
N LYS A 142 -8.34 5.08 -8.94
CA LYS A 142 -7.47 6.23 -8.61
C LYS A 142 -5.98 5.91 -8.74
N SER A 143 -5.60 5.26 -9.83
CA SER A 143 -4.20 4.94 -10.06
C SER A 143 -3.45 6.16 -10.58
N ASP A 144 -2.25 6.39 -10.06
CA ASP A 144 -1.37 7.48 -10.48
C ASP A 144 0.07 6.97 -10.68
N VAL A 145 0.82 7.69 -11.52
CA VAL A 145 2.20 7.35 -11.87
C VAL A 145 3.11 8.52 -11.53
N ILE A 146 4.10 8.25 -10.70
CA ILE A 146 5.16 9.17 -10.30
C ILE A 146 6.44 8.80 -11.03
N THR A 147 7.04 9.75 -11.74
CA THR A 147 8.28 9.54 -12.51
C THR A 147 9.31 10.65 -12.29
N SER A 148 8.97 11.73 -11.58
CA SER A 148 9.91 12.81 -11.30
C SER A 148 10.68 12.53 -10.02
N ASP A 149 11.98 12.84 -10.02
CA ASP A 149 12.85 12.64 -8.86
C ASP A 149 12.33 13.34 -7.60
N ASP A 150 11.84 14.58 -7.74
CA ASP A 150 11.31 15.37 -6.63
C ASP A 150 10.06 14.71 -6.00
N GLU A 151 9.16 14.20 -6.83
CA GLU A 151 7.97 13.52 -6.33
C GLU A 151 8.28 12.13 -5.75
N ILE A 152 9.24 11.41 -6.35
CA ILE A 152 9.73 10.13 -5.82
C ILE A 152 10.39 10.33 -4.45
N ASN A 153 11.24 11.35 -4.31
CA ASN A 153 11.85 11.72 -3.02
C ASN A 153 10.78 12.02 -1.96
N LYS A 154 9.78 12.85 -2.30
CA LYS A 154 8.66 13.18 -1.39
C LYS A 154 7.85 11.94 -1.02
N TRP A 155 7.54 11.09 -1.99
CA TRP A 155 6.84 9.83 -1.77
C TRP A 155 7.64 8.93 -0.81
N TRP A 156 8.93 8.70 -1.08
CA TRP A 156 9.76 7.81 -0.28
C TRP A 156 9.88 8.31 1.16
N LEU A 157 10.16 9.61 1.36
CA LEU A 157 10.26 10.25 2.67
C LEU A 157 8.96 10.15 3.48
N SER A 158 7.80 10.21 2.81
CA SER A 158 6.51 10.07 3.48
C SER A 158 6.20 8.64 3.96
N ARG A 159 6.93 7.63 3.46
CA ARG A 159 6.59 6.20 3.66
C ARG A 159 7.63 5.41 4.42
N TYR A 160 8.91 5.74 4.31
CA TYR A 160 10.00 4.87 4.78
C TYR A 160 9.84 4.44 6.24
N LYS A 161 9.45 5.35 7.14
CA LYS A 161 9.28 5.05 8.58
C LYS A 161 8.14 4.08 8.87
N THR A 162 7.14 4.03 7.99
CA THR A 162 5.89 3.29 8.24
C THR A 162 5.76 2.05 7.37
N TYR A 163 6.70 1.82 6.44
CA TYR A 163 6.64 0.70 5.51
C TYR A 163 6.51 -0.63 6.23
N VAL A 164 7.41 -0.90 7.18
CA VAL A 164 7.45 -2.16 7.92
C VAL A 164 6.14 -2.34 8.67
N ASP A 165 5.82 -1.45 9.59
CA ASP A 165 4.61 -1.55 10.42
C ASP A 165 3.34 -1.73 9.60
N LYS A 166 3.20 -1.01 8.48
CA LYS A 166 1.98 -1.08 7.65
C LYS A 166 1.90 -2.33 6.78
N THR A 167 3.03 -2.84 6.28
CA THR A 167 3.05 -4.08 5.47
C THR A 167 2.93 -5.33 6.35
N LEU A 168 3.44 -5.30 7.58
CA LEU A 168 3.26 -6.41 8.54
C LEU A 168 1.78 -6.66 8.87
N LEU A 169 0.93 -5.63 8.89
CA LEU A 169 -0.52 -5.81 9.08
C LEU A 169 -1.15 -6.65 7.96
N VAL A 170 -0.70 -6.48 6.71
CA VAL A 170 -1.17 -7.29 5.58
C VAL A 170 -0.62 -8.71 5.69
N ARG A 171 0.67 -8.86 6.05
CA ARG A 171 1.29 -10.17 6.29
C ARG A 171 0.55 -10.96 7.36
N ASP A 172 0.31 -10.35 8.50
CA ASP A 172 -0.25 -11.04 9.66
C ASP A 172 -1.71 -11.42 9.40
N LYS A 173 -2.47 -10.58 8.67
CA LYS A 173 -3.88 -10.88 8.32
C LYS A 173 -4.00 -11.90 7.18
N TYR A 174 -3.20 -11.78 6.12
CA TYR A 174 -3.41 -12.56 4.89
C TYR A 174 -2.34 -13.63 4.59
N GLY A 175 -1.23 -13.63 5.33
CA GLY A 175 -0.08 -14.51 5.07
C GLY A 175 0.81 -14.06 3.92
N PHE A 176 0.66 -12.83 3.44
CA PHE A 176 1.46 -12.26 2.36
C PHE A 176 2.82 -11.79 2.86
N VAL A 177 3.91 -12.32 2.30
CA VAL A 177 5.26 -11.82 2.60
C VAL A 177 5.53 -10.60 1.71
N PRO A 178 5.58 -9.38 2.27
CA PRO A 178 5.88 -8.20 1.47
C PRO A 178 7.31 -8.27 0.92
N PRO A 179 7.60 -7.60 -0.20
CA PRO A 179 8.97 -7.44 -0.65
C PRO A 179 9.81 -6.68 0.40
N PRO A 180 11.14 -6.64 0.25
CA PRO A 180 11.95 -5.71 1.03
C PRO A 180 11.47 -4.26 0.87
N PRO A 181 11.73 -3.37 1.84
CA PRO A 181 11.43 -1.95 1.71
C PRO A 181 12.05 -1.35 0.44
N PRO A 182 11.34 -0.45 -0.27
CA PRO A 182 11.90 0.27 -1.40
C PRO A 182 13.18 1.02 -1.01
N LEU A 183 14.22 0.94 -1.84
CA LEU A 183 15.51 1.57 -1.56
C LEU A 183 15.42 3.10 -1.56
N PRO A 184 16.24 3.82 -0.78
CA PRO A 184 16.33 5.27 -0.88
C PRO A 184 16.63 5.71 -2.32
N PRO A 185 15.93 6.72 -2.87
CA PRO A 185 16.21 7.20 -4.21
C PRO A 185 17.63 7.74 -4.36
N LYS A 186 18.24 7.57 -5.53
CA LYS A 186 19.61 8.02 -5.82
C LYS A 186 19.84 9.50 -5.49
N ASN A 187 18.85 10.34 -5.76
CA ASN A 187 18.89 11.79 -5.59
C ASN A 187 18.30 12.27 -4.27
N LEU A 188 18.08 11.37 -3.30
CA LEU A 188 17.65 11.74 -1.96
C LEU A 188 18.78 12.48 -1.25
N LYS A 189 18.48 13.72 -0.82
CA LYS A 189 19.39 14.60 -0.08
C LYS A 189 19.03 14.63 1.39
#